data_AF-A0AB74M7E2-F1
#
_entry.id   AF-A0AB74M7E2-F1
#
_cell.length_a   1.000
_cell.length_b   1.000
_cell.length_c   1.000
_cell.angle_alpha   90.00
_cell.angle_beta   90.00
_cell.angle_gamma   90.00
#
_symmetry.space_group_name_H-M   'P 1'
#
loop_
_entity.id
_entity.type
_entity.pdbx_description
1 polymer ?
#
loop_
_entity_poly.entity_id
_entity_poly.type
_entity_poly.pdbx_seq_one_letter_code
_entity_poly.pdbx_strand_id
1 'polypeptide(L)' 'MATKEENLNRLRQLAGLLGREADMSGSAADIAQRVSEWEEELAVSPEGIMHSDESGADQNHT' A
#
# COMPACT_ATOMS: atom_id res chain seq x y z
N MET A 1 -1.85 -21.47 -7.85
CA MET A 1 -2.67 -20.72 -6.88
C MET A 1 -1.78 -20.39 -5.70
N ALA A 2 -1.67 -19.11 -5.33
CA ALA A 2 -1.02 -18.72 -4.07
C ALA A 2 -1.80 -19.34 -2.90
N THR A 3 -1.09 -19.77 -1.87
CA THR A 3 -1.72 -20.35 -0.69
C THR A 3 -2.34 -19.25 0.18
N LYS A 4 -3.27 -19.61 1.08
CA LYS A 4 -3.86 -18.66 2.03
C LYS A 4 -2.80 -17.91 2.83
N GLU A 5 -1.74 -18.61 3.24
CA GLU A 5 -0.64 -18.03 4.02
C GLU A 5 0.18 -17.03 3.21
N GLU A 6 0.43 -17.33 1.92
CA GLU A 6 1.13 -16.42 1.01
C GLU A 6 0.32 -15.15 0.76
N ASN A 7 -1.00 -15.27 0.59
CA ASN A 7 -1.89 -14.12 0.46
C ASN A 7 -1.93 -13.28 1.75
N LEU A 8 -1.93 -13.90 2.94
CA LEU A 8 -1.87 -13.18 4.21
C LEU A 8 -0.56 -12.40 4.37
N ASN A 9 0.56 -13.01 3.99
CA ASN A 9 1.86 -12.34 4.03
C ASN A 9 1.90 -11.12 3.09
N ARG A 10 1.39 -11.26 1.88
CA ARG A 10 1.25 -10.17 0.91
C ARG A 10 0.34 -9.06 1.42
N LEU A 11 -0.84 -9.43 1.91
CA LEU A 11 -1.82 -8.47 2.41
C LEU A 11 -1.26 -7.62 3.55
N ARG A 12 -0.49 -8.22 4.48
CA ARG A 12 0.17 -7.50 5.57
C ARG A 12 1.21 -6.49 5.07
N GLN A 13 2.00 -6.85 4.05
CA GLN A 13 2.98 -5.94 3.46
C GLN A 13 2.27 -4.74 2.80
N LEU A 14 1.22 -5.01 2.03
CA LEU A 14 0.43 -3.99 1.36
C LEU A 14 -0.29 -3.06 2.35
N ALA A 15 -0.78 -3.59 3.48
CA ALA A 15 -1.34 -2.80 4.57
C ALA A 15 -0.31 -1.81 5.13
N GLY A 16 0.92 -2.27 5.35
CA GLY A 16 2.02 -1.43 5.82
C GLY A 16 2.37 -0.32 4.82
N LEU A 17 2.40 -0.64 3.53
CA LEU A 17 2.68 0.34 2.46
C LEU A 17 1.59 1.41 2.34
N LEU A 18 0.33 1.03 2.55
CA LEU A 18 -0.83 1.90 2.44
C LEU A 18 -1.20 2.58 3.77
N GLY A 19 -0.52 2.25 4.86
CA GLY A 19 -0.81 2.77 6.19
C GLY A 19 -2.22 2.41 6.70
N ARG A 20 -2.80 1.31 6.22
CA ARG A 20 -4.16 0.86 6.56
C ARG A 20 -4.16 -0.51 7.23
N GLU A 21 -5.10 -0.75 8.14
CA GLU A 21 -5.27 -2.06 8.75
C GLU A 21 -5.93 -3.02 7.75
N ALA A 22 -5.25 -4.11 7.43
CA ALA A 22 -5.84 -5.17 6.63
C ALA A 22 -6.72 -6.06 7.48
N ASP A 23 -7.98 -6.16 7.09
CA ASP A 23 -8.82 -7.25 7.60
C ASP A 23 -8.26 -8.58 7.07
N MET A 24 -7.82 -9.45 7.98
CA MET A 24 -7.29 -10.77 7.67
C MET A 24 -8.33 -11.86 7.91
N SER A 25 -9.56 -11.48 8.25
CA SER A 25 -10.67 -12.39 8.44
C SER A 25 -11.25 -12.74 7.06
N GLY A 26 -11.49 -14.02 6.81
CA GLY A 26 -12.04 -14.48 5.54
C GLY A 26 -11.41 -15.74 4.96
N SER A 27 -11.97 -16.12 3.81
CA SER A 27 -11.53 -17.26 3.01
C SER A 27 -10.31 -16.89 2.16
N ALA A 28 -9.56 -17.90 1.69
CA ALA A 28 -8.36 -17.66 0.87
C ALA A 28 -8.65 -16.82 -0.40
N ALA A 29 -9.84 -16.97 -0.97
CA ALA A 29 -10.30 -16.18 -2.12
C ALA A 29 -10.56 -14.70 -1.77
N ASP A 30 -11.14 -14.42 -0.60
CA ASP A 30 -11.38 -13.04 -0.12
C ASP A 30 -10.05 -12.30 0.07
N ILE A 31 -9.09 -12.98 0.72
CA ILE A 31 -7.74 -12.46 0.94
C ILE A 31 -7.01 -12.27 -0.40
N ALA A 32 -7.13 -13.23 -1.34
CA ALA A 32 -6.51 -13.12 -2.66
C ALA A 32 -7.03 -11.93 -3.45
N GLN A 33 -8.36 -11.72 -3.44
CA GLN A 33 -8.98 -10.58 -4.13
C GLN A 33 -8.46 -9.26 -3.56
N ARG A 34 -8.47 -9.12 -2.23
CA ARG A 34 -7.99 -7.91 -1.55
C ARG A 34 -6.52 -7.62 -1.84
N VAL A 35 -5.67 -8.67 -1.86
CA VAL A 35 -4.27 -8.54 -2.27
C VAL A 35 -4.16 -7.99 -3.68
N SER A 36 -4.89 -8.55 -4.65
CA SER A 36 -4.88 -8.06 -6.03
C SER A 36 -5.34 -6.61 -6.13
N GLU A 37 -6.45 -6.25 -5.49
CA GLU A 37 -6.95 -4.88 -5.46
C GLU A 37 -5.90 -3.92 -4.91
N TRP A 38 -5.20 -4.30 -3.84
CA TRP A 38 -4.21 -3.44 -3.20
C TRP A 38 -2.89 -3.35 -3.98
N GLU A 39 -2.47 -4.45 -4.63
CA GLU A 39 -1.34 -4.44 -5.56
C GLU A 39 -1.62 -3.53 -6.76
N GLU A 40 -2.84 -3.56 -7.30
CA GLU A 40 -3.27 -2.67 -8.38
C GLU A 40 -3.30 -1.20 -7.93
N GLU A 41 -3.86 -0.89 -6.76
CA GLU A 41 -3.89 0.48 -6.22
C GLU A 41 -2.48 1.06 -6.03
N LEU A 42 -1.52 0.25 -5.56
CA LEU A 42 -0.12 0.65 -5.43
C LEU A 42 0.59 0.78 -6.80
N ALA A 43 0.26 -0.09 -7.75
CA ALA A 43 0.81 -0.05 -9.11
C ALA A 43 0.23 1.10 -9.94
N VAL A 44 -1.00 1.54 -9.64
CA VAL A 44 -1.67 2.70 -10.23
C VAL A 44 -1.28 4.01 -9.53
N SER A 45 -0.85 3.96 -8.27
CA SER A 45 -0.43 5.15 -7.50
C SER A 45 1.09 5.37 -7.32
N PRO A 46 2.02 5.02 -8.24
CA PRO A 46 3.40 5.48 -8.12
C PRO A 46 3.52 7.01 -8.33
N GLU A 47 2.55 7.63 -9.00
CA GLU A 47 2.53 9.07 -9.29
C GLU A 47 2.01 9.95 -8.12
N GLY A 48 1.51 9.35 -7.04
CA GLY A 48 0.99 10.06 -5.87
C GLY A 48 2.02 10.35 -4.77
N ILE A 49 3.20 9.73 -4.84
CA ILE A 49 4.37 10.08 -4.01
C ILE A 49 5.31 11.01 -4.81
N MET A 50 4.76 11.91 -5.61
CA MET A 50 5.27 13.28 -5.59
C MET A 50 4.53 14.01 -4.49
N HIS A 51 4.78 13.59 -3.24
CA HIS A 51 4.61 14.51 -2.13
C HIS A 51 5.59 15.63 -2.44
N SER A 52 5.07 16.72 -2.98
CA SER A 52 5.80 17.94 -3.24
C SER A 52 6.69 18.19 -2.03
N ASP A 53 8.00 18.02 -2.21
CA ASP A 53 8.95 18.85 -1.50
C ASP A 53 8.78 20.25 -2.11
N GLU A 54 7.63 20.87 -1.82
CA GLU A 54 7.41 22.29 -1.99
C GLU A 54 8.34 22.96 -1.00
N SER A 55 9.57 23.21 -1.47
CA SER A 55 10.18 24.53 -1.47
C SER A 55 9.75 25.39 -0.28
N GLY A 56 10.37 25.16 0.88
CA GLY A 56 10.03 25.90 2.09
C GLY A 56 11.19 26.06 3.06
N ALA A 57 12.44 26.01 2.61
CA ALA A 57 13.58 26.29 3.48
C ALA A 57 14.76 26.91 2.71
N ASP A 58 14.62 28.16 2.29
CA ASP A 58 15.70 29.12 2.54
C ASP A 58 15.10 30.51 2.73
N GLN A 59 14.67 30.76 3.96
CA GLN A 59 14.64 32.11 4.50
C GLN A 59 16.08 32.48 4.85
N ASN A 60 16.84 33.06 3.91
CA ASN A 60 18.10 33.74 4.21
C ASN A 60 17.93 35.21 3.80
N HIS A 61 17.41 36.07 4.67
CA HIS A 61 18.10 36.77 5.77
C HIS A 61 19.11 37.80 5.26
N THR A 62 18.63 39.06 5.24
CA THR A 62 19.36 40.34 5.27
C THR A 62 20.25 40.72 4.09
#